data_AF-A0A371S777-F1
#
_entry.id   AF-A0A371S777-F1
#
_cell.length_a   1.000
_cell.length_b   1.000
_cell.length_c   1.000
_cell.angle_alpha   90.00
_cell.angle_beta   90.00
_cell.angle_gamma   90.00
#
_symmetry.space_group_name_H-M   'P 1'
#
loop_
_entity.id
_entity.type
_entity.pdbx_description
1 polymer ?
#
loop_
_entity_poly.entity_id
_entity_poly.type
_entity_poly.pdbx_seq_one_letter_code
_entity_poly.pdbx_strand_id
1 'polypeptide(L)'
;MKKGCGVLLLVFVLGFLVSCNNNVGSGCPNGEVIEWVDALMINDVKYQHHFPDSTDEQSLLSIEKGEELGKVTFMMNEHACSDHKMENGDAAYLPKGTSIYEVKGYPSTFIVVADDKVYVVDENKKAKTAGELYPLDGLAKHIHIESTEDGSRLHTFSDKSKEQFIQAWYRIGLDDPYGLHLTGKFEGERVFLEIELNNGVSFRQLYWMDSNTFHNGAIGDDEIKKVIVSELEKMEEN
;
A
#
# COMPACT_ATOMS: atom_id res chain seq x y z
N MET A 1 -83.07 31.52 -4.08
CA MET A 1 -82.48 32.81 -4.50
C MET A 1 -81.57 33.34 -3.40
N LYS A 2 -80.33 33.69 -3.77
CA LYS A 2 -79.35 34.59 -3.10
C LYS A 2 -78.63 34.03 -1.84
N LYS A 3 -77.32 33.72 -1.94
CA LYS A 3 -76.10 34.58 -1.85
C LYS A 3 -75.78 34.89 -0.38
N GLY A 4 -74.57 34.80 0.18
CA GLY A 4 -73.18 34.51 -0.22
C GLY A 4 -72.37 34.61 1.10
N CYS A 5 -71.47 33.67 1.41
CA CYS A 5 -70.00 33.76 1.28
C CYS A 5 -69.37 35.12 1.65
N GLY A 6 -68.48 35.14 2.67
CA GLY A 6 -67.68 36.31 3.03
C GLY A 6 -66.89 36.21 4.34
N VAL A 7 -65.92 35.29 4.39
CA VAL A 7 -64.54 35.44 4.91
C VAL A 7 -64.33 36.19 6.25
N LEU A 8 -64.00 35.46 7.32
CA LEU A 8 -63.24 35.96 8.48
C LEU A 8 -61.95 35.13 8.58
N LEU A 9 -60.84 35.64 8.04
CA LEU A 9 -59.54 34.95 8.06
C LEU A 9 -58.73 35.47 9.25
N LEU A 10 -58.72 34.64 10.29
CA LEU A 10 -58.04 34.86 11.56
C LEU A 10 -56.56 34.52 11.40
N VAL A 11 -55.71 35.53 11.58
CA VAL A 11 -54.26 35.40 11.65
C VAL A 11 -53.91 34.65 12.94
N PHE A 12 -53.39 33.44 12.83
CA PHE A 12 -52.60 32.80 13.88
C PHE A 12 -51.31 32.27 13.27
N VAL A 13 -50.27 33.08 13.48
CA VAL A 13 -48.87 32.72 13.30
C VAL A 13 -48.55 31.64 14.34
N LEU A 14 -48.30 30.42 13.88
CA LEU A 14 -47.65 29.37 14.65
C LEU A 14 -46.63 28.71 13.73
N GLY A 15 -45.38 29.13 13.91
CA GLY A 15 -44.24 28.52 13.26
C GLY A 15 -44.12 27.07 13.68
N PHE A 16 -44.10 26.19 12.69
CA PHE A 16 -43.38 24.94 12.80
C PHE A 16 -42.14 25.06 11.95
N LEU A 17 -41.03 25.04 12.68
CA LEU A 17 -39.66 25.00 12.21
C LEU A 17 -39.55 23.94 11.12
N VAL A 18 -39.08 24.37 9.95
CA VAL A 18 -38.48 23.48 8.97
C VAL A 18 -37.28 22.84 9.70
N SER A 19 -37.46 21.60 10.14
CA SER A 19 -36.33 20.74 10.48
C SER A 19 -35.63 20.42 9.16
N CYS A 20 -34.72 21.29 8.74
CA CYS A 20 -33.65 20.85 7.85
C CYS A 20 -32.93 19.74 8.60
N ASN A 21 -33.19 18.50 8.21
CA ASN A 21 -32.36 17.37 8.57
C ASN A 21 -31.01 17.60 7.89
N ASN A 22 -30.18 18.45 8.49
CA ASN A 22 -28.77 18.50 8.16
C ASN A 22 -28.24 17.15 8.59
N ASN A 23 -28.16 16.21 7.63
CA ASN A 23 -27.15 15.17 7.68
C ASN A 23 -25.80 15.90 7.71
N VAL A 24 -25.40 16.33 8.90
CA VAL A 24 -24.01 16.64 9.18
C VAL A 24 -23.33 15.30 9.36
N GLY A 25 -22.50 14.94 8.39
CA GLY A 25 -21.44 13.97 8.60
C GLY A 25 -21.38 12.84 7.59
N SER A 26 -20.69 13.09 6.48
CA SER A 26 -19.80 12.14 5.78
C SER A 26 -19.29 12.80 4.50
N GLY A 27 -18.60 13.93 4.61
CA GLY A 27 -18.09 14.62 3.44
C GLY A 27 -17.00 15.60 3.82
N CYS A 28 -15.94 15.63 3.04
CA CYS A 28 -14.84 16.56 3.26
C CYS A 28 -15.31 18.01 3.07
N PRO A 29 -14.76 18.98 3.83
CA PRO A 29 -15.23 20.36 3.84
C PRO A 29 -15.35 21.02 2.45
N ASN A 30 -14.59 20.52 1.47
CA ASN A 30 -14.52 21.04 0.11
C ASN A 30 -15.17 20.13 -0.95
N GLY A 31 -15.88 19.06 -0.54
CA GLY A 31 -16.44 18.08 -1.48
C GLY A 31 -15.37 17.24 -2.21
N GLU A 32 -14.20 17.10 -1.59
CA GLU A 32 -13.09 16.31 -2.13
C GLU A 32 -13.47 14.83 -2.26
N VAL A 33 -13.17 14.27 -3.43
CA VAL A 33 -13.23 12.83 -3.69
C VAL A 33 -11.80 12.34 -3.76
N ILE A 34 -11.43 11.42 -2.87
CA ILE A 34 -10.07 10.94 -2.72
C ILE A 34 -9.99 9.50 -3.22
N GLU A 35 -9.08 9.27 -4.15
CA GLU A 35 -8.67 7.93 -4.54
C GLU A 35 -7.50 7.51 -3.63
N TRP A 36 -7.73 6.47 -2.83
CA TRP A 36 -6.76 5.97 -1.88
C TRP A 36 -5.93 4.86 -2.52
N VAL A 37 -4.67 4.75 -2.09
CA VAL A 37 -3.95 3.47 -2.27
C VAL A 37 -4.63 2.43 -1.37
N ASP A 38 -4.83 1.20 -1.85
CA ASP A 38 -5.43 0.13 -1.04
C ASP A 38 -4.45 -0.25 0.09
N ALA A 39 -4.68 0.32 1.26
CA ALA A 39 -3.80 0.26 2.41
C ALA A 39 -4.58 -0.06 3.69
N LEU A 40 -3.88 -0.62 4.68
CA LEU A 40 -4.39 -0.78 6.04
C LEU A 40 -3.29 -0.53 7.06
N MET A 41 -3.65 -0.21 8.29
CA MET A 41 -2.70 -0.05 9.39
C MET A 41 -3.13 -0.83 10.63
N ILE A 42 -2.20 -1.61 11.17
CA ILE A 42 -2.38 -2.36 12.42
C ILE A 42 -1.03 -2.54 13.12
N ASN A 43 -1.02 -2.52 14.45
CA ASN A 43 0.18 -2.69 15.28
C ASN A 43 1.34 -1.72 14.93
N ASP A 44 1.00 -0.48 14.58
CA ASP A 44 1.90 0.60 14.16
C ASP A 44 2.64 0.33 12.85
N VAL A 45 2.13 -0.60 12.03
CA VAL A 45 2.67 -0.93 10.71
C VAL A 45 1.59 -0.64 9.67
N LYS A 46 2.00 0.08 8.63
CA LYS A 46 1.16 0.36 7.45
C LYS A 46 1.52 -0.61 6.35
N TYR A 47 0.50 -1.19 5.74
CA TYR A 47 0.63 -2.14 4.65
C TYR A 47 -0.13 -1.62 3.43
N GLN A 48 0.31 -2.02 2.25
CA GLN A 48 -0.34 -1.73 0.98
C GLN A 48 -0.56 -3.03 0.19
N HIS A 49 -1.67 -3.08 -0.52
CA HIS A 49 -1.99 -4.14 -1.46
C HIS A 49 -1.27 -3.83 -2.78
N HIS A 50 -0.08 -4.41 -2.95
CA HIS A 50 0.67 -4.36 -4.20
C HIS A 50 0.60 -5.73 -4.85
N PHE A 51 -0.40 -5.98 -5.70
CA PHE A 51 -0.31 -7.06 -6.66
C PHE A 51 0.03 -6.46 -8.02
N PRO A 52 1.12 -6.89 -8.68
CA PRO A 52 1.32 -6.53 -10.07
C PRO A 52 0.13 -7.08 -10.87
N ASP A 53 -0.38 -6.25 -11.80
CA ASP A 53 -1.32 -6.66 -12.84
C ASP A 53 -0.61 -7.63 -13.80
N SER A 54 -0.24 -8.82 -13.33
CA SER A 54 0.39 -9.84 -14.18
C SER A 54 -0.68 -10.79 -14.73
N THR A 55 -0.67 -10.89 -16.05
CA THR A 55 -1.62 -11.59 -16.91
C THR A 55 -1.46 -13.11 -16.93
N ASP A 56 -0.59 -13.68 -16.10
CA ASP A 56 -0.33 -15.12 -16.07
C ASP A 56 -0.71 -15.70 -14.70
N GLU A 57 -1.81 -16.43 -14.72
CA GLU A 57 -2.34 -17.21 -13.59
C GLU A 57 -2.55 -16.40 -12.31
N GLN A 58 -3.73 -15.78 -12.20
CA GLN A 58 -4.48 -15.77 -10.93
C GLN A 58 -4.75 -17.23 -10.51
N SER A 59 -3.69 -17.99 -10.21
CA SER A 59 -3.83 -19.04 -9.23
C SER A 59 -4.35 -18.31 -8.00
N LEU A 60 -5.55 -18.69 -7.55
CA LEU A 60 -6.10 -18.22 -6.29
C LEU A 60 -5.05 -18.56 -5.23
N LEU A 61 -4.16 -17.62 -4.92
CA LEU A 61 -3.11 -17.81 -3.94
C LEU A 61 -3.84 -18.19 -2.66
N SER A 62 -3.78 -19.47 -2.30
CA SER A 62 -4.44 -19.98 -1.10
C SER A 62 -3.57 -19.61 0.08
N ILE A 63 -3.65 -18.35 0.49
CA ILE A 63 -2.88 -17.82 1.61
C ILE A 63 -3.42 -18.44 2.89
N GLU A 64 -2.58 -19.22 3.56
CA GLU A 64 -2.94 -19.84 4.82
C GLU A 64 -2.91 -18.78 5.94
N LYS A 65 -4.10 -18.47 6.47
CA LYS A 65 -4.29 -17.52 7.57
C LYS A 65 -3.75 -18.11 8.88
N GLY A 66 -2.97 -17.31 9.60
CA GLY A 66 -2.50 -17.59 10.96
C GLY A 66 -3.46 -17.02 12.03
N GLU A 67 -2.92 -16.45 13.10
CA GLU A 67 -3.72 -15.85 14.16
C GLU A 67 -4.40 -14.55 13.71
N GLU A 68 -5.53 -14.20 14.35
CA GLU A 68 -6.18 -12.90 14.14
C GLU A 68 -5.38 -11.81 14.87
N LEU A 69 -4.90 -10.82 14.13
CA LEU A 69 -4.14 -9.69 14.66
C LEU A 69 -5.05 -8.56 15.17
N GLY A 70 -6.26 -8.46 14.60
CA GLY A 70 -7.22 -7.43 14.93
C GLY A 70 -8.28 -7.26 13.86
N LYS A 71 -9.00 -6.14 13.91
CA LYS A 71 -10.08 -5.82 12.98
C LYS A 71 -9.99 -4.37 12.50
N VAL A 72 -10.49 -4.14 11.30
CA VAL A 72 -10.72 -2.78 10.78
C VAL A 72 -11.78 -2.10 11.65
N THR A 73 -11.45 -0.94 12.19
CA THR A 73 -12.35 -0.11 12.99
C THR A 73 -12.89 1.09 12.22
N PHE A 74 -12.23 1.49 11.14
CA PHE A 74 -12.58 2.64 10.31
C PHE A 74 -12.19 2.40 8.85
N MET A 75 -13.13 2.66 7.93
CA MET A 75 -12.90 2.62 6.49
C MET A 75 -12.72 4.06 6.00
N MET A 76 -11.58 4.38 5.40
CA MET A 76 -11.23 5.74 5.00
C MET A 76 -11.99 6.19 3.76
N ASN A 77 -12.22 5.30 2.79
CA ASN A 77 -12.98 5.64 1.59
C ASN A 77 -14.34 6.23 1.98
N GLU A 78 -14.68 7.38 1.39
CA GLU A 78 -15.89 8.18 1.67
C GLU A 78 -16.00 8.79 3.09
N HIS A 79 -15.13 8.45 4.04
CA HIS A 79 -15.22 8.90 5.44
C HIS A 79 -14.03 9.74 5.90
N ALA A 80 -12.88 9.64 5.24
CA ALA A 80 -11.65 10.37 5.53
C ALA A 80 -11.36 11.46 4.49
N CYS A 81 -10.64 12.49 4.90
CA CYS A 81 -10.19 13.60 4.04
C CYS A 81 -8.69 13.56 3.78
N SER A 82 -8.19 14.44 2.91
CA SER A 82 -6.79 14.40 2.42
C SER A 82 -5.75 14.66 3.50
N ASP A 83 -6.17 15.26 4.61
CA ASP A 83 -5.36 15.49 5.81
C ASP A 83 -5.41 14.32 6.82
N HIS A 84 -6.17 13.26 6.54
CA HIS A 84 -6.27 12.08 7.40
C HIS A 84 -4.92 11.37 7.49
N LYS A 85 -4.52 11.08 8.73
CA LYS A 85 -3.34 10.29 9.03
C LYS A 85 -3.81 8.92 9.48
N MET A 86 -3.37 7.88 8.79
CA MET A 86 -3.75 6.51 9.14
C MET A 86 -3.34 6.19 10.58
N GLU A 87 -4.24 5.51 11.28
CA GLU A 87 -4.03 4.97 12.63
C GLU A 87 -4.35 3.46 12.66
N ASN A 88 -4.00 2.79 13.76
CA ASN A 88 -4.30 1.36 13.92
C ASN A 88 -5.80 1.08 13.82
N GLY A 89 -6.17 0.15 12.93
CA GLY A 89 -7.55 -0.20 12.63
C GLY A 89 -8.13 0.55 11.43
N ASP A 90 -7.39 1.47 10.81
CA ASP A 90 -7.79 2.09 9.55
C ASP A 90 -7.53 1.16 8.36
N ALA A 91 -8.44 1.19 7.39
CA ALA A 91 -8.22 0.64 6.06
C ALA A 91 -8.81 1.56 5.00
N ALA A 92 -8.16 1.64 3.83
CA ALA A 92 -8.63 2.43 2.71
C ALA A 92 -10.02 1.98 2.25
N TYR A 93 -10.15 0.69 1.92
CA TYR A 93 -11.36 0.15 1.28
C TYR A 93 -12.04 -0.99 2.04
N LEU A 94 -11.38 -1.56 3.06
CA LEU A 94 -11.97 -2.67 3.81
C LEU A 94 -13.07 -2.16 4.76
N PRO A 95 -14.25 -2.81 4.78
CA PRO A 95 -15.32 -2.44 5.71
C PRO A 95 -14.92 -2.57 7.17
N LYS A 96 -15.53 -1.74 8.03
CA LYS A 96 -15.43 -1.90 9.48
C LYS A 96 -15.88 -3.30 9.91
N GLY A 97 -15.07 -3.94 10.74
CA GLY A 97 -15.29 -5.30 11.25
C GLY A 97 -14.55 -6.39 10.48
N THR A 98 -13.96 -6.08 9.32
CA THR A 98 -13.09 -7.01 8.59
C THR A 98 -11.91 -7.42 9.46
N SER A 99 -11.70 -8.74 9.58
CA SER A 99 -10.62 -9.30 10.41
C SER A 99 -9.31 -9.34 9.61
N ILE A 100 -8.22 -8.99 10.28
CA ILE A 100 -6.86 -8.97 9.75
C ILE A 100 -6.10 -10.12 10.40
N TYR A 101 -5.48 -10.97 9.58
CA TYR A 101 -4.79 -12.18 10.02
C TYR A 101 -3.33 -12.15 9.64
N GLU A 102 -2.54 -12.92 10.37
CA GLU A 102 -1.19 -13.29 9.96
C GLU A 102 -1.22 -14.14 8.68
N VAL A 103 -0.12 -14.11 7.93
CA VAL A 103 0.16 -15.11 6.90
C VAL A 103 1.10 -16.15 7.51
N LYS A 104 0.69 -17.42 7.56
CA LYS A 104 1.52 -18.46 8.18
C LYS A 104 2.88 -18.58 7.52
N GLY A 105 3.93 -18.65 8.34
CA GLY A 105 5.32 -18.76 7.90
C GLY A 105 5.99 -17.42 7.59
N TYR A 106 5.28 -16.30 7.72
CA TYR A 106 5.82 -14.96 7.48
C TYR A 106 5.63 -14.06 8.71
N PRO A 107 6.57 -13.13 8.98
CA PRO A 107 6.40 -12.15 10.05
C PRO A 107 5.20 -11.25 9.80
N SER A 108 4.36 -11.05 10.82
CA SER A 108 3.19 -10.16 10.70
C SER A 108 3.59 -8.71 10.45
N THR A 109 4.80 -8.29 10.84
CA THR A 109 5.36 -6.95 10.52
C THR A 109 5.73 -6.76 9.05
N PHE A 110 5.69 -7.83 8.25
CA PHE A 110 6.04 -7.83 6.83
C PHE A 110 4.80 -7.98 5.94
N ILE A 111 3.91 -8.92 6.28
CA ILE A 111 2.80 -9.30 5.42
C ILE A 111 1.61 -9.77 6.25
N VAL A 112 0.41 -9.31 5.87
CA VAL A 112 -0.86 -9.67 6.49
C VAL A 112 -1.91 -9.96 5.44
N VAL A 113 -3.02 -10.57 5.85
CA VAL A 113 -4.14 -10.89 4.95
C VAL A 113 -5.46 -10.43 5.56
N ALA A 114 -6.29 -9.78 4.76
CA ALA A 114 -7.62 -9.33 5.13
C ALA A 114 -8.53 -9.40 3.90
N ASP A 115 -9.75 -9.94 4.07
CA ASP A 115 -10.71 -10.14 2.96
C ASP A 115 -10.11 -10.85 1.74
N ASP A 116 -9.30 -11.89 2.00
CA ASP A 116 -8.56 -12.70 1.00
C ASP A 116 -7.57 -11.90 0.13
N LYS A 117 -7.32 -10.64 0.48
CA LYS A 117 -6.26 -9.79 -0.07
C LYS A 117 -5.03 -9.83 0.82
N VAL A 118 -3.87 -9.92 0.20
CA VAL A 118 -2.58 -9.79 0.87
C VAL A 118 -2.14 -8.34 0.88
N TYR A 119 -1.61 -7.89 2.00
CA TYR A 119 -1.03 -6.57 2.16
C TYR A 119 0.43 -6.74 2.60
N VAL A 120 1.35 -6.12 1.86
CA VAL A 120 2.78 -6.10 2.15
C VAL A 120 3.12 -4.78 2.83
N VAL A 121 4.03 -4.81 3.79
CA VAL A 121 4.44 -3.64 4.54
C VAL A 121 4.91 -2.52 3.61
N ASP A 122 4.48 -1.31 3.92
CA ASP A 122 4.87 -0.06 3.28
C ASP A 122 5.69 0.80 4.25
N GLU A 123 5.21 0.91 5.50
CA GLU A 123 5.87 1.70 6.53
C GLU A 123 5.88 0.97 7.88
N ASN A 124 7.06 0.90 8.51
CA ASN A 124 7.22 0.47 9.88
C ASN A 124 8.29 1.34 10.56
N LYS A 125 7.87 2.27 11.42
CA LYS A 125 8.77 3.23 12.10
C LYS A 125 9.80 2.59 13.03
N LYS A 126 9.62 1.31 13.37
CA LYS A 126 10.58 0.56 14.19
C LYS A 126 11.71 -0.03 13.35
N ALA A 127 11.52 -0.20 12.04
CA ALA A 127 12.53 -0.67 11.12
C ALA A 127 13.56 0.44 10.83
N LYS A 128 14.83 0.08 10.88
CA LYS A 128 15.99 0.96 10.63
C LYS A 128 16.76 0.56 9.39
N THR A 129 16.62 -0.70 8.97
CA THR A 129 17.25 -1.24 7.77
C THR A 129 16.19 -1.79 6.81
N ALA A 130 16.55 -1.90 5.54
CA ALA A 130 15.66 -2.46 4.55
C ALA A 130 15.32 -3.94 4.84
N GLY A 131 16.25 -4.71 5.42
CA GLY A 131 15.99 -6.09 5.88
C GLY A 131 15.07 -6.19 7.09
N GLU A 132 15.03 -5.19 7.97
CA GLU A 132 14.04 -5.15 9.07
C GLU A 132 12.64 -4.82 8.57
N LEU A 133 12.53 -4.03 7.48
CA LEU A 133 11.25 -3.72 6.84
C LEU A 133 10.78 -4.88 5.94
N TYR A 134 11.67 -5.37 5.07
CA TYR A 134 11.42 -6.47 4.13
C TYR A 134 12.39 -7.64 4.43
N PRO A 135 12.01 -8.59 5.30
CA PRO A 135 12.87 -9.69 5.70
C PRO A 135 12.93 -10.79 4.62
N LEU A 136 13.73 -10.58 3.58
CA LEU A 136 13.74 -11.46 2.39
C LEU A 136 14.46 -12.80 2.58
N ASP A 137 15.37 -12.89 3.56
CA ASP A 137 16.17 -14.09 3.80
C ASP A 137 15.30 -15.33 4.09
N GLY A 138 15.51 -16.40 3.32
CA GLY A 138 14.69 -17.61 3.36
C GLY A 138 13.23 -17.46 2.91
N LEU A 139 12.76 -16.23 2.60
CA LEU A 139 11.36 -15.96 2.19
C LEU A 139 11.22 -15.66 0.69
N ALA A 140 12.23 -15.03 0.09
CA ALA A 140 12.25 -14.70 -1.33
C ALA A 140 12.64 -15.93 -2.18
N LYS A 141 11.76 -16.26 -3.13
CA LYS A 141 11.95 -17.33 -4.11
C LYS A 141 12.77 -16.83 -5.31
N HIS A 142 12.29 -15.76 -5.95
CA HIS A 142 12.91 -15.12 -7.11
C HIS A 142 12.91 -13.59 -6.99
N ILE A 143 13.84 -12.98 -7.71
CA ILE A 143 13.86 -11.53 -7.98
C ILE A 143 13.85 -11.37 -9.49
N HIS A 144 12.84 -10.67 -10.02
CA HIS A 144 12.71 -10.41 -11.45
C HIS A 144 12.96 -8.93 -11.73
N ILE A 145 13.57 -8.65 -12.88
CA ILE A 145 13.53 -7.32 -13.50
C ILE A 145 12.27 -7.28 -14.35
N GLU A 146 11.43 -6.29 -14.11
CA GLU A 146 10.22 -6.07 -14.88
C GLU A 146 10.37 -4.91 -15.87
N SER A 147 9.62 -5.00 -16.96
CA SER A 147 9.40 -3.90 -17.90
C SER A 147 8.72 -2.73 -17.20
N THR A 148 9.27 -1.53 -17.36
CA THR A 148 8.63 -0.30 -16.89
C THR A 148 7.44 0.12 -17.76
N GLU A 149 7.21 -0.53 -18.91
CA GLU A 149 6.12 -0.22 -19.84
C GLU A 149 4.85 -1.01 -19.50
N ASP A 150 4.99 -2.32 -19.26
CA ASP A 150 3.85 -3.23 -19.11
C ASP A 150 3.95 -4.17 -17.88
N GLY A 151 5.03 -4.08 -17.09
CA GLY A 151 5.21 -4.91 -15.90
C GLY A 151 5.55 -6.37 -16.20
N SER A 152 5.79 -6.75 -17.45
CA SER A 152 6.20 -8.12 -17.80
C SER A 152 7.59 -8.45 -17.23
N ARG A 153 7.79 -9.72 -16.84
CA ARG A 153 9.09 -10.21 -16.36
C ARG A 153 10.06 -10.30 -17.54
N LEU A 154 11.11 -9.49 -17.51
CA LEU A 154 12.15 -9.44 -18.54
C LEU A 154 13.33 -10.37 -18.23
N HIS A 155 13.73 -10.41 -16.96
CA HIS A 155 14.90 -11.17 -16.52
C HIS A 155 14.71 -11.69 -15.09
N THR A 156 15.31 -12.83 -14.77
CA THR A 156 15.31 -13.37 -13.41
C THR A 156 16.73 -13.41 -12.89
N PHE A 157 16.95 -12.86 -11.70
CA PHE A 157 18.25 -12.89 -11.05
C PHE A 157 18.74 -14.34 -10.93
N SER A 158 20.03 -14.56 -11.21
CA SER A 158 20.66 -15.84 -10.84
C SER A 158 20.58 -16.07 -9.32
N ASP A 159 20.56 -17.33 -8.87
CA ASP A 159 20.52 -17.64 -7.43
C ASP A 159 21.67 -16.98 -6.65
N LYS A 160 22.85 -16.91 -7.27
CA LYS A 160 24.01 -16.23 -6.69
C LYS A 160 23.74 -14.73 -6.50
N SER A 161 23.19 -14.07 -7.51
CA SER A 161 22.89 -12.63 -7.46
C SER A 161 21.75 -12.33 -6.48
N LYS A 162 20.72 -13.19 -6.43
CA LYS A 162 19.65 -13.13 -5.43
C LYS A 162 20.23 -13.16 -4.00
N GLU A 163 21.11 -14.12 -3.71
CA GLU A 163 21.75 -14.22 -2.40
C GLU A 163 22.57 -12.97 -2.08
N GLN A 164 23.38 -12.50 -3.03
CA GLN A 164 24.19 -11.28 -2.85
C GLN A 164 23.31 -10.04 -2.63
N PHE A 165 22.20 -9.91 -3.35
CA PHE A 165 21.23 -8.85 -3.16
C PHE A 165 20.65 -8.89 -1.75
N ILE A 166 20.17 -10.05 -1.29
CA ILE A 166 19.56 -10.22 0.03
C ILE A 166 20.59 -9.88 1.13
N GLN A 167 21.81 -10.38 1.05
CA GLN A 167 22.84 -10.06 2.04
C GLN A 167 23.16 -8.56 2.10
N ALA A 168 23.22 -7.88 0.95
CA ALA A 168 23.41 -6.43 0.92
C ALA A 168 22.20 -5.68 1.48
N TRP A 169 20.98 -6.12 1.14
CA TRP A 169 19.70 -5.55 1.58
C TRP A 169 19.55 -5.46 3.10
N TYR A 170 20.04 -6.44 3.85
CA TYR A 170 19.96 -6.41 5.31
C TYR A 170 20.85 -5.34 5.97
N ARG A 171 21.85 -4.81 5.25
CA ARG A 171 22.81 -3.83 5.79
C ARG A 171 22.44 -2.39 5.45
N ILE A 172 21.61 -2.15 4.44
CA ILE A 172 21.28 -0.80 3.99
C ILE A 172 20.26 -0.15 4.92
N GLY A 173 20.55 1.10 5.31
CA GLY A 173 19.69 1.90 6.18
C GLY A 173 18.48 2.45 5.45
N LEU A 174 17.45 2.78 6.22
CA LEU A 174 16.27 3.52 5.76
C LEU A 174 16.41 5.01 6.10
N ASP A 175 16.09 5.86 5.14
CA ASP A 175 15.89 7.29 5.32
C ASP A 175 14.42 7.66 5.04
N ASP A 176 14.02 8.87 5.37
CA ASP A 176 12.66 9.36 5.13
C ASP A 176 12.38 9.50 3.61
N PRO A 177 11.42 8.74 3.04
CA PRO A 177 11.12 8.82 1.61
C PRO A 177 10.72 10.22 1.16
N TYR A 178 10.05 11.00 2.02
CA TYR A 178 9.66 12.37 1.67
C TYR A 178 10.89 13.29 1.54
N GLY A 179 11.83 13.24 2.48
CA GLY A 179 13.11 13.94 2.38
C GLY A 179 13.93 13.54 1.16
N LEU A 180 13.96 12.25 0.81
CA LEU A 180 14.61 11.75 -0.39
C LEU A 180 13.97 12.29 -1.67
N HIS A 181 12.64 12.33 -1.73
CA HIS A 181 11.92 12.95 -2.84
C HIS A 181 12.28 14.43 -3.02
N LEU A 182 12.27 15.21 -1.93
CA LEU A 182 12.61 16.64 -1.97
C LEU A 182 14.06 16.92 -2.41
N THR A 183 14.96 15.97 -2.22
CA THR A 183 16.37 16.07 -2.62
C THR A 183 16.65 15.46 -4.00
N GLY A 184 15.61 15.07 -4.74
CA GLY A 184 15.72 14.54 -6.10
C GLY A 184 16.27 13.12 -6.17
N LYS A 185 16.19 12.33 -5.08
CA LYS A 185 16.70 10.94 -5.05
C LYS A 185 15.81 9.96 -5.80
N PHE A 186 14.61 10.38 -6.22
CA PHE A 186 13.66 9.58 -6.99
C PHE A 186 13.52 10.08 -8.45
N GLU A 187 14.60 10.62 -9.00
CA GLU A 187 14.68 11.09 -10.39
C GLU A 187 15.64 10.21 -11.21
N GLY A 188 15.44 10.18 -12.52
CA GLY A 188 16.30 9.44 -13.45
C GLY A 188 15.80 8.03 -13.78
N GLU A 189 16.73 7.17 -14.17
CA GLU A 189 16.45 5.82 -14.66
C GLU A 189 15.96 4.88 -13.55
N ARG A 190 14.83 4.21 -13.83
CA ARG A 190 14.12 3.34 -12.88
C ARG A 190 14.23 1.90 -13.30
N VAL A 191 14.39 1.03 -12.31
CA VAL A 191 14.35 -0.41 -12.44
C VAL A 191 13.22 -0.92 -11.56
N PHE A 192 12.33 -1.74 -12.13
CA PHE A 192 11.29 -2.42 -11.38
C PHE A 192 11.81 -3.81 -11.00
N LEU A 193 11.91 -4.06 -9.70
CA LEU A 193 12.33 -5.34 -9.16
C LEU A 193 11.13 -6.04 -8.53
N GLU A 194 10.60 -7.07 -9.17
CA GLU A 194 9.59 -7.95 -8.57
C GLU A 194 10.28 -8.89 -7.58
N ILE A 195 9.77 -8.97 -6.36
CA ILE A 195 10.17 -9.96 -5.36
C ILE A 195 9.06 -10.99 -5.25
N GLU A 196 9.30 -12.20 -5.77
CA GLU A 196 8.39 -13.34 -5.62
C GLU A 196 8.76 -14.11 -4.34
N LEU A 197 7.81 -14.27 -3.43
CA LEU A 197 7.96 -15.02 -2.19
C LEU A 197 7.66 -16.52 -2.38
N ASN A 198 8.14 -17.36 -1.46
CA ASN A 198 7.93 -18.81 -1.51
C ASN A 198 6.45 -19.24 -1.50
N ASN A 199 5.54 -18.40 -0.97
CA ASN A 199 4.10 -18.63 -0.97
C ASN A 199 3.39 -18.09 -2.24
N GLY A 200 4.14 -17.60 -3.23
CA GLY A 200 3.62 -17.07 -4.49
C GLY A 200 3.16 -15.61 -4.43
N VAL A 201 3.24 -14.95 -3.27
CA VAL A 201 3.01 -13.51 -3.19
C VAL A 201 4.15 -12.78 -3.88
N SER A 202 3.83 -11.84 -4.75
CA SER A 202 4.79 -10.96 -5.39
C SER A 202 4.52 -9.50 -5.03
N PHE A 203 5.58 -8.71 -4.90
CA PHE A 203 5.49 -7.26 -4.74
C PHE A 203 6.69 -6.57 -5.42
N ARG A 204 6.52 -5.30 -5.77
CA ARG A 204 7.52 -4.54 -6.54
C ARG A 204 8.36 -3.64 -5.64
N GLN A 205 9.66 -3.59 -5.90
CA GLN A 205 10.57 -2.56 -5.43
C GLN A 205 10.95 -1.65 -6.60
N LEU A 206 10.66 -0.35 -6.48
CA LEU A 206 11.23 0.67 -7.37
C LEU A 206 12.63 1.06 -6.92
N TYR A 207 13.58 0.99 -7.84
CA TYR A 207 14.98 1.36 -7.64
C TYR A 207 15.41 2.42 -8.66
N TRP A 208 16.09 3.47 -8.21
CA TRP A 208 16.69 4.50 -9.07
C TRP A 208 18.20 4.32 -9.15
N MET A 209 18.71 4.13 -10.38
CA MET A 209 20.11 3.77 -10.59
C MET A 209 21.08 4.92 -10.29
N ASP A 210 20.69 6.14 -10.63
CA ASP A 210 21.52 7.35 -10.49
C ASP A 210 21.79 7.65 -9.03
N SER A 211 20.75 7.57 -8.20
CA SER A 211 20.80 7.86 -6.77
C SER A 211 21.10 6.65 -5.90
N ASN A 212 21.07 5.43 -6.45
CA ASN A 212 21.16 4.17 -5.71
C ASN A 212 20.12 4.11 -4.58
N THR A 213 18.87 4.45 -4.86
CA THR A 213 17.83 4.60 -3.82
C THR A 213 16.57 3.80 -4.19
N PHE A 214 15.88 3.26 -3.18
CA PHE A 214 14.61 2.56 -3.32
C PHE A 214 13.45 3.43 -2.82
N HIS A 215 12.26 3.23 -3.38
CA HIS A 215 11.06 4.02 -3.04
C HIS A 215 10.66 3.96 -1.56
N ASN A 216 11.01 2.88 -0.88
CA ASN A 216 10.74 2.66 0.54
C ASN A 216 11.72 3.39 1.48
N GLY A 217 12.63 4.19 0.93
CA GLY A 217 13.61 4.96 1.70
C GLY A 217 14.97 4.27 1.86
N ALA A 218 15.16 3.06 1.35
CA ALA A 218 16.45 2.40 1.42
C ALA A 218 17.47 3.08 0.49
N ILE A 219 18.65 3.40 1.03
CA ILE A 219 19.78 3.94 0.26
C ILE A 219 20.81 2.82 0.08
N GLY A 220 20.97 2.37 -1.15
CA GLY A 220 21.86 1.28 -1.50
C GLY A 220 23.33 1.58 -1.22
N ASP A 221 24.11 0.50 -1.04
CA ASP A 221 25.57 0.52 -1.03
C ASP A 221 26.14 0.12 -2.41
N ASP A 222 27.47 0.10 -2.54
CA ASP A 222 28.14 -0.31 -3.78
C ASP A 222 27.86 -1.78 -4.14
N GLU A 223 27.61 -2.63 -3.14
CA GLU A 223 27.38 -4.06 -3.36
C GLU A 223 26.02 -4.30 -4.01
N ILE A 224 24.93 -3.71 -3.46
CA ILE A 224 23.60 -3.88 -4.04
C ILE A 224 23.52 -3.26 -5.44
N LYS A 225 24.13 -2.08 -5.64
CA LYS A 225 24.21 -1.44 -6.96
C LYS A 225 24.91 -2.35 -7.96
N LYS A 226 26.06 -2.92 -7.58
CA LYS A 226 26.82 -3.82 -8.45
C LYS A 226 26.02 -5.07 -8.82
N VAL A 227 25.27 -5.65 -7.88
CA VAL A 227 24.43 -6.82 -8.15
C VAL A 227 23.35 -6.49 -9.16
N ILE A 228 22.61 -5.39 -8.96
CA ILE A 228 21.52 -4.97 -9.86
C ILE A 228 22.07 -4.67 -11.27
N VAL A 229 23.13 -3.87 -11.37
CA VAL A 229 23.76 -3.53 -12.65
C VAL A 229 24.26 -4.77 -13.39
N SER A 230 24.87 -5.72 -12.68
CA SER A 230 25.34 -6.96 -13.32
C SER A 230 24.19 -7.82 -13.87
N GLU A 231 23.01 -7.79 -13.26
CA GLU A 231 21.85 -8.50 -13.79
C GLU A 231 21.20 -7.76 -14.97
N LEU A 232 21.23 -6.42 -14.97
CA LEU A 232 20.80 -5.61 -16.13
C LEU A 232 21.70 -5.85 -17.35
N GLU A 233 23.03 -5.84 -17.18
CA GLU A 233 23.96 -6.12 -18.27
C GLU A 233 23.73 -7.51 -18.89
N LYS A 234 23.50 -8.53 -18.05
CA LYS A 234 23.18 -9.88 -18.53
C LYS A 234 21.85 -9.94 -19.28
N MET A 235 20.88 -9.10 -18.92
CA MET A 235 19.60 -9.02 -19.61
C MET A 235 19.78 -8.44 -21.02
N GLU A 236 20.61 -7.41 -21.18
CA GLU A 236 20.87 -6.76 -22.47
C GLU A 236 21.72 -7.60 -23.44
N GLU A 237 22.52 -8.53 -22.91
CA GLU A 237 23.35 -9.45 -23.71
C GLU A 237 22.56 -10.62 -24.34
N ASN A 238 21.31 -10.86 -23.90
CA ASN A 238 20.45 -11.96 -24.36
C ASN A 238 19.42 -11.51 -25.40
#